data_AF-A6DRF5-F1
#
_entry.id   AF-A6DRF5-F1
#
_cell.length_a   1.000
_cell.length_b   1.000
_cell.length_c   1.000
_cell.angle_alpha   90.00
_cell.angle_beta   90.00
_cell.angle_gamma   90.00
#
_symmetry.space_group_name_H-M   'P 1'
#
loop_
_entity.id
_entity.type
_entity.pdbx_description
1 polymer ?
#
loop_
_entity_poly.entity_id
_entity_poly.type
_entity_poly.pdbx_seq_one_letter_code
_entity_poly.pdbx_strand_id
1 'polypeptide(L)'
;MLLQEEFVASERFCSWFLQQIKVFDEFEHDKILVKRSVTDTYGESDLELTFQDLKLKILIENKVDASFQKDQAQRYSDRALKFCQSGDGNKSRTVLVAPKHYGNNELCDFEHRVNYEEILTWYKNSDIPKNRVRFKNHVLETAINKAFKNYDLITDEENTDFWISYYNLMKELYPYMILKDPGPKPSGSYFIYMRKQGFPKTVKIYHKFPKGIIDLEFPGMGDSLDAVIDSFKKALPSNYDVVKTNKSASIRVEVPKLTLSFTFDDQNNEIKECMKQAVSLADWYLQNKELQTFIV
;
A
#
# COMPACT_ATOMS: atom_id res chain seq x y z
N MET A 1 15.62 5.40 17.22
CA MET A 1 15.77 5.55 18.68
C MET A 1 16.00 4.21 19.38
N LEU A 2 15.26 3.14 19.02
CA LEU A 2 15.38 1.82 19.66
C LEU A 2 16.78 1.18 19.53
N LEU A 3 17.32 1.12 18.32
CA LEU A 3 18.60 0.45 18.03
C LEU A 3 19.82 1.26 18.50
N GLN A 4 19.75 2.59 18.40
CA GLN A 4 20.82 3.48 18.81
C GLN A 4 21.20 3.26 20.28
N GLU A 5 20.21 3.15 21.15
CA GLU A 5 20.44 2.91 22.58
C GLU A 5 21.17 1.59 22.81
N GLU A 6 20.80 0.51 22.10
CA GLU A 6 21.47 -0.78 22.27
C GLU A 6 22.91 -0.76 21.74
N PHE A 7 23.16 -0.11 20.60
CA PHE A 7 24.51 0.05 20.07
C PHE A 7 25.44 0.86 20.98
N VAL A 8 24.89 1.73 21.82
CA VAL A 8 25.66 2.52 22.79
C VAL A 8 25.78 1.81 24.14
N ALA A 9 24.73 1.12 24.59
CA ALA A 9 24.63 0.61 25.95
C ALA A 9 24.94 -0.88 26.11
N SER A 10 25.04 -1.65 25.02
CA SER A 10 25.15 -3.11 25.07
C SER A 10 26.17 -3.65 24.07
N GLU A 11 27.38 -3.91 24.55
CA GLU A 11 28.44 -4.59 23.77
C GLU A 11 27.96 -5.96 23.25
N ARG A 12 27.22 -6.71 24.09
CA ARG A 12 26.62 -8.00 23.68
C ARG A 12 25.65 -7.85 22.50
N PHE A 13 24.91 -6.75 22.43
CA PHE A 13 24.03 -6.47 21.28
C PHE A 13 24.85 -6.17 20.03
N CYS A 14 25.91 -5.35 20.17
CA CYS A 14 26.81 -5.03 19.07
C CYS A 14 27.46 -6.29 18.49
N SER A 15 28.03 -7.15 19.33
CA SER A 15 28.64 -8.41 18.88
C SER A 15 27.62 -9.32 18.20
N TRP A 16 26.42 -9.47 18.78
CA TRP A 16 25.34 -10.23 18.16
C TRP A 16 24.94 -9.67 16.78
N PHE A 17 24.81 -8.35 16.66
CA PHE A 17 24.43 -7.70 15.40
C PHE A 17 25.49 -7.91 14.32
N LEU A 18 26.78 -7.82 14.67
CA LEU A 18 27.90 -8.08 13.75
C LEU A 18 27.92 -9.53 13.24
N GLN A 19 27.53 -10.48 14.09
CA GLN A 19 27.36 -11.88 13.68
C GLN A 19 26.21 -12.03 12.67
N GLN A 20 25.08 -11.32 12.86
CA GLN A 20 23.95 -11.40 11.91
C GLN A 20 24.33 -10.95 10.50
N ILE A 21 25.18 -9.91 10.40
CA ILE A 21 25.65 -9.42 9.10
C ILE A 21 26.87 -10.19 8.58
N LYS A 22 27.27 -11.29 9.23
CA LYS A 22 28.41 -12.14 8.83
C LYS A 22 29.70 -11.37 8.65
N VAL A 23 29.88 -10.29 9.42
CA VAL A 23 31.04 -9.43 9.28
C VAL A 23 32.22 -9.99 10.06
N PHE A 24 32.01 -10.66 11.22
CA PHE A 24 33.03 -11.43 11.97
C PHE A 24 32.40 -12.46 12.92
N ASP A 25 33.18 -13.46 13.34
CA ASP A 25 32.72 -14.53 14.26
C ASP A 25 32.81 -14.12 15.74
N GLU A 26 33.91 -13.51 16.21
CA GLU A 26 34.10 -13.15 17.63
C GLU A 26 35.11 -12.01 17.82
N PHE A 27 34.70 -10.89 18.44
CA PHE A 27 35.62 -9.88 18.98
C PHE A 27 34.96 -9.09 20.13
N GLU A 28 35.78 -8.71 21.11
CA GLU A 28 35.55 -7.57 22.00
C GLU A 28 35.90 -6.28 21.24
N HIS A 29 35.08 -5.23 21.35
CA HIS A 29 35.32 -3.95 20.67
C HIS A 29 35.28 -2.82 21.69
N ASP A 30 36.36 -2.06 21.81
CA ASP A 30 36.49 -1.05 22.86
C ASP A 30 35.77 0.28 22.55
N LYS A 31 35.56 0.61 21.25
CA LYS A 31 35.12 1.97 20.85
C LYS A 31 34.21 1.98 19.64
N ILE A 32 32.91 2.12 19.90
CA ILE A 32 31.88 2.30 18.88
C ILE A 32 31.43 3.76 18.89
N LEU A 33 31.59 4.45 17.76
CA LEU A 33 30.95 5.74 17.55
C LEU A 33 29.61 5.53 16.84
N VAL A 34 28.51 5.91 17.51
CA VAL A 34 27.16 5.82 16.97
C VAL A 34 26.65 7.21 16.60
N LYS A 35 26.29 7.43 15.33
CA LYS A 35 25.67 8.66 14.85
C LYS A 35 24.27 8.36 14.30
N ARG A 36 23.34 9.30 14.46
CA ARG A 36 21.96 9.20 13.99
C ARG A 36 21.65 10.31 12.99
N SER A 37 20.79 10.02 12.00
CA SER A 37 20.29 11.01 11.02
C SER A 37 21.44 11.79 10.41
N VAL A 38 22.46 11.06 9.95
CA VAL A 38 23.65 11.67 9.37
C VAL A 38 23.32 12.03 7.93
N THR A 39 23.11 13.32 7.71
CA THR A 39 22.91 13.91 6.39
C THR A 39 24.26 14.34 5.82
N ASP A 40 24.58 13.89 4.61
CA ASP A 40 25.63 14.47 3.79
C ASP A 40 25.08 14.89 2.42
N THR A 41 25.94 15.39 1.55
CA THR A 41 25.57 15.84 0.19
C THR A 41 24.94 14.74 -0.68
N TYR A 42 25.01 13.47 -0.25
CA TYR A 42 24.58 12.29 -1.00
C TYR A 42 23.40 11.56 -0.34
N GLY A 43 22.90 12.01 0.82
CA GLY A 43 21.68 11.47 1.44
C GLY A 43 21.69 11.50 2.97
N GLU A 44 20.65 10.92 3.58
CA GLU A 44 20.55 10.71 5.03
C GLU A 44 20.66 9.22 5.35
N SER A 45 21.38 8.87 6.42
CA SER A 45 21.30 7.54 7.04
C SER A 45 20.60 7.60 8.38
N ASP A 46 19.73 6.63 8.65
CA ASP A 46 19.04 6.54 9.94
C ASP A 46 20.06 6.37 11.07
N LEU A 47 21.01 5.44 10.88
CA LEU A 47 22.12 5.20 11.81
C LEU A 47 23.44 4.93 11.08
N GLU A 48 24.52 5.46 11.63
CA GLU A 48 25.90 5.10 11.27
C GLU A 48 26.62 4.57 12.50
N LEU A 49 27.25 3.41 12.37
CA LEU A 49 28.17 2.87 13.35
C LEU A 49 29.59 2.95 12.80
N THR A 50 30.54 3.43 13.59
CA THR A 50 31.97 3.43 13.22
C THR A 50 32.77 2.74 14.30
N PHE A 51 33.45 1.67 13.92
CA PHE A 51 34.38 0.90 14.74
C PHE A 51 35.79 1.33 14.32
N GLN A 52 36.43 2.14 15.15
CA GLN A 52 37.71 2.78 14.78
C GLN A 52 38.86 1.78 14.73
N ASP A 53 38.89 0.87 15.69
CA ASP A 53 39.79 -0.28 15.79
C ASP A 53 39.69 -1.19 14.56
N LEU A 54 38.49 -1.39 14.04
CA LEU A 54 38.24 -2.24 12.88
C LEU A 54 38.32 -1.50 11.54
N LYS A 55 38.52 -0.17 11.56
CA LYS A 55 38.35 0.71 10.39
C LYS A 55 37.06 0.42 9.61
N LEU A 56 35.98 0.13 10.34
CA LEU A 56 34.71 -0.34 9.78
C LEU A 56 33.62 0.70 10.00
N LYS A 57 32.87 1.00 8.94
CA LYS A 57 31.63 1.78 9.01
C LYS A 57 30.42 0.94 8.60
N ILE A 58 29.37 0.94 9.41
CA ILE A 58 28.09 0.30 9.09
C ILE A 58 27.04 1.39 8.90
N LEU A 59 26.42 1.41 7.72
CA LEU A 59 25.35 2.32 7.36
C LEU A 59 24.03 1.55 7.45
N ILE A 60 23.16 1.97 8.36
CA ILE A 60 21.91 1.27 8.68
C ILE A 60 20.73 2.11 8.22
N GLU A 61 19.88 1.53 7.38
CA GLU A 61 18.52 2.02 7.10
C GLU A 61 17.53 1.21 7.94
N ASN A 62 16.63 1.88 8.66
CA ASN A 62 15.65 1.24 9.52
C ASN A 62 14.22 1.49 9.00
N LYS A 63 13.57 0.44 8.47
CA LYS A 63 12.23 0.53 7.89
C LYS A 63 11.19 -0.22 8.72
N VAL A 64 9.99 0.35 8.75
CA VAL A 64 8.79 -0.31 9.29
C VAL A 64 7.84 -0.62 8.15
N ASP A 65 7.29 0.42 7.52
CA ASP A 65 6.25 0.31 6.50
C ASP A 65 6.40 1.31 5.35
N ALA A 66 7.25 2.33 5.50
CA ALA A 66 7.48 3.32 4.46
C ALA A 66 8.23 2.72 3.27
N SER A 67 7.78 3.00 2.04
CA SER A 67 8.48 2.62 0.81
C SER A 67 9.87 3.28 0.72
N PHE A 68 10.76 2.68 -0.06
CA PHE A 68 12.04 3.31 -0.39
C PHE A 68 11.83 4.60 -1.20
N GLN A 69 12.66 5.60 -0.90
CA GLN A 69 12.82 6.71 -1.83
C GLN A 69 13.55 6.20 -3.08
N LYS A 70 13.35 6.87 -4.22
CA LYS A 70 14.08 6.56 -5.45
C LYS A 70 15.59 6.59 -5.18
N ASP A 71 16.31 5.59 -5.69
CA ASP A 71 17.77 5.43 -5.57
C ASP A 71 18.28 5.36 -4.12
N GLN A 72 17.42 5.04 -3.13
CA GLN A 72 17.81 5.06 -1.72
C GLN A 72 18.95 4.09 -1.41
N ALA A 73 18.88 2.86 -1.90
CA ALA A 73 19.93 1.86 -1.67
C ALA A 73 21.24 2.24 -2.38
N GLN A 74 21.17 2.76 -3.60
CA GLN A 74 22.34 3.30 -4.31
C GLN A 74 23.05 4.41 -3.52
N ARG A 75 22.30 5.34 -2.91
CA ARG A 75 22.89 6.38 -2.05
C ARG A 75 23.67 5.81 -0.86
N TYR A 76 23.20 4.71 -0.29
CA TYR A 76 23.93 4.01 0.78
C TYR A 76 25.20 3.35 0.25
N SER A 77 25.14 2.71 -0.91
CA SER A 77 26.30 2.10 -1.58
C SER A 77 27.37 3.13 -1.96
N ASP A 78 26.98 4.29 -2.46
CA ASP A 78 27.91 5.37 -2.80
C ASP A 78 28.63 5.92 -1.56
N ARG A 79 27.91 6.07 -0.44
CA ARG A 79 28.49 6.51 0.84
C ARG A 79 29.41 5.46 1.45
N ALA A 80 29.02 4.20 1.34
CA ALA A 80 29.85 3.06 1.73
C ALA A 80 31.18 3.06 0.97
N LEU A 81 31.14 3.25 -0.35
CA LEU A 81 32.32 3.32 -1.21
C LEU A 81 33.22 4.52 -0.87
N LYS A 82 32.64 5.69 -0.64
CA LYS A 82 33.39 6.90 -0.25
C LYS A 82 34.19 6.71 1.04
N PHE A 83 33.62 6.02 2.03
CA PHE A 83 34.34 5.72 3.26
C PHE A 83 35.54 4.81 3.01
N CYS A 84 35.38 3.76 2.21
CA CYS A 84 36.47 2.85 1.81
C CYS A 84 37.59 3.59 1.07
N GLN A 85 37.25 4.56 0.21
CA GLN A 85 38.23 5.36 -0.54
C GLN A 85 38.96 6.41 0.32
N SER A 86 38.41 6.79 1.47
CA SER A 86 38.96 7.86 2.31
C SER A 86 40.18 7.45 3.16
N GLY A 87 40.53 6.16 3.20
CA GLY A 87 41.68 5.69 3.97
C GLY A 87 42.00 4.22 3.73
N ASP A 88 43.28 3.87 3.83
CA ASP A 88 43.74 2.51 3.58
C ASP A 88 43.22 1.52 4.63
N GLY A 89 42.70 0.39 4.16
CA GLY A 89 42.08 -0.66 4.96
C GLY A 89 40.68 -0.34 5.50
N ASN A 90 40.09 0.80 5.14
CA ASN A 90 38.71 1.12 5.52
C ASN A 90 37.72 0.15 4.85
N LYS A 91 36.78 -0.35 5.64
CA LYS A 91 35.69 -1.22 5.18
C LYS A 91 34.36 -0.59 5.51
N SER A 92 33.35 -0.85 4.70
CA SER A 92 31.99 -0.46 5.03
C SER A 92 30.98 -1.57 4.74
N ARG A 93 29.82 -1.48 5.39
CA ARG A 93 28.66 -2.33 5.13
C ARG A 93 27.37 -1.54 5.09
N THR A 94 26.48 -1.90 4.17
CA THR A 94 25.10 -1.38 4.16
C THR A 94 24.14 -2.43 4.71
N VAL A 95 23.27 -2.03 5.65
CA VAL A 95 22.37 -2.94 6.35
C VAL A 95 20.96 -2.38 6.37
N LEU A 96 20.00 -3.18 5.89
CA LEU A 96 18.58 -2.92 6.09
C LEU A 96 18.12 -3.59 7.40
N VAL A 97 17.52 -2.81 8.30
CA VAL A 97 16.86 -3.35 9.49
C VAL A 97 15.35 -3.13 9.37
N ALA A 98 14.59 -4.21 9.23
CA ALA A 98 13.15 -4.13 8.96
C ALA A 98 12.42 -5.42 9.38
N PRO A 99 11.07 -5.41 9.51
CA PRO A 99 10.28 -6.64 9.69
C PRO A 99 10.53 -7.65 8.57
N LYS A 100 10.43 -8.96 8.84
CA LYS A 100 10.70 -10.02 7.83
C LYS A 100 9.86 -9.89 6.56
N HIS A 101 8.61 -9.44 6.69
CA HIS A 101 7.68 -9.30 5.56
C HIS A 101 7.88 -8.01 4.76
N TYR A 102 8.71 -7.08 5.23
CA TYR A 102 8.98 -5.84 4.51
C TYR A 102 9.80 -6.13 3.24
N GLY A 103 9.28 -5.76 2.07
CA GLY A 103 10.04 -5.77 0.81
C GLY A 103 10.45 -7.15 0.26
N ASN A 104 9.65 -8.21 0.49
CA ASN A 104 10.01 -9.59 0.14
C ASN A 104 10.22 -9.91 -1.36
N ASN A 105 10.09 -8.93 -2.27
CA ASN A 105 10.38 -9.15 -3.69
C ASN A 105 11.76 -8.70 -4.16
N GLU A 106 12.48 -7.85 -3.41
CA GLU A 106 13.86 -7.46 -3.77
C GLU A 106 14.65 -7.21 -2.49
N LEU A 107 15.81 -7.87 -2.31
CA LEU A 107 16.89 -7.32 -1.49
C LEU A 107 17.17 -5.96 -2.11
N CYS A 108 16.56 -4.89 -1.59
CA CYS A 108 16.60 -3.56 -2.19
C CYS A 108 18.03 -3.02 -2.13
N ASP A 109 18.94 -3.54 -2.96
CA ASP A 109 20.38 -3.27 -3.11
C ASP A 109 21.24 -3.11 -1.83
N PHE A 110 20.75 -3.49 -0.64
CA PHE A 110 21.54 -3.54 0.61
C PHE A 110 22.33 -4.84 0.71
N GLU A 111 23.57 -4.77 1.23
CA GLU A 111 24.45 -5.94 1.36
C GLU A 111 23.96 -6.94 2.42
N HIS A 112 23.35 -6.43 3.49
CA HIS A 112 22.88 -7.25 4.60
C HIS A 112 21.49 -6.84 5.08
N ARG A 113 20.82 -7.76 5.77
CA ARG A 113 19.52 -7.55 6.40
C ARG A 113 19.50 -8.14 7.80
N VAL A 114 18.92 -7.40 8.75
CA VAL A 114 18.60 -7.89 10.10
C VAL A 114 17.13 -7.65 10.36
N ASN A 115 16.42 -8.68 10.80
CA ASN A 115 14.97 -8.63 10.96
C ASN A 115 14.57 -8.20 12.38
N TYR A 116 13.45 -7.50 12.53
CA TYR A 116 12.91 -7.17 13.85
C TYR A 116 12.61 -8.41 14.70
N GLU A 117 12.22 -9.50 14.05
CA GLU A 117 11.94 -10.80 14.65
C GLU A 117 13.21 -11.46 15.24
N GLU A 118 14.37 -11.25 14.61
CA GLU A 118 15.67 -11.69 15.13
C GLU A 118 16.06 -10.86 16.35
N ILE A 119 15.84 -9.55 16.32
CA ILE A 119 16.06 -8.65 17.46
C ILE A 119 15.16 -9.03 18.65
N LEU A 120 13.89 -9.35 18.41
CA LEU A 120 12.98 -9.86 19.44
C LEU A 120 13.51 -11.16 20.08
N THR A 121 14.04 -12.05 19.24
CA THR A 121 14.63 -13.31 19.71
C THR A 121 15.86 -13.06 20.57
N TRP A 122 16.70 -12.10 20.19
CA TRP A 122 17.85 -11.69 21.00
C TRP A 122 17.42 -11.19 22.38
N TYR A 123 16.42 -10.30 22.47
CA TYR A 123 15.93 -9.80 23.76
C TYR A 123 15.41 -10.93 24.66
N LYS A 124 14.71 -11.92 24.10
CA LYS A 124 14.20 -13.09 24.85
C LYS A 124 15.32 -13.91 25.49
N ASN A 125 16.49 -13.95 24.87
CA ASN A 125 17.65 -14.73 25.32
C ASN A 125 18.70 -13.87 26.06
N SER A 126 18.41 -12.60 26.32
CA SER A 126 19.34 -11.67 26.97
C SER A 126 19.12 -11.59 28.49
N ASP A 127 20.16 -11.23 29.24
CA ASP A 127 20.09 -10.99 30.69
C ASP A 127 19.53 -9.60 31.07
N ILE A 128 18.87 -8.91 30.13
CA ILE A 128 18.36 -7.55 30.32
C ILE A 128 17.18 -7.55 31.32
N PRO A 129 17.06 -6.53 32.19
CA PRO A 129 15.93 -6.41 33.11
C PRO A 129 14.57 -6.54 32.41
N LYS A 130 13.69 -7.38 32.98
CA LYS A 130 12.39 -7.76 32.38
C LYS A 130 11.53 -6.57 31.94
N ASN A 131 11.54 -5.47 32.69
CA ASN A 131 10.75 -4.28 32.34
C ASN A 131 11.25 -3.60 31.06
N ARG A 132 12.58 -3.53 30.86
CA ARG A 132 13.19 -3.01 29.63
C ARG A 132 12.87 -3.94 28.46
N VAL A 133 13.04 -5.25 28.63
CA VAL A 133 12.68 -6.25 27.61
C VAL A 133 11.21 -6.12 27.19
N ARG A 134 10.29 -6.01 28.16
CA ARG A 134 8.85 -5.85 27.89
C ARG A 134 8.57 -4.61 27.05
N PHE A 135 9.17 -3.47 27.39
CA PHE A 135 9.01 -2.24 26.64
C PHE A 135 9.58 -2.37 25.21
N LYS A 136 10.80 -2.89 25.07
CA LYS A 136 11.47 -3.06 23.77
C LYS A 136 10.70 -4.01 22.86
N ASN A 137 10.23 -5.14 23.40
CA ASN A 137 9.40 -6.09 22.67
C ASN A 137 8.09 -5.44 22.21
N HIS A 138 7.39 -4.72 23.09
CA HIS A 138 6.15 -4.04 22.72
C HIS A 138 6.33 -3.06 21.56
N VAL A 139 7.43 -2.29 21.55
CA VAL A 139 7.74 -1.36 20.45
C VAL A 139 8.00 -2.12 19.14
N LEU A 140 8.80 -3.19 19.17
CA LEU A 140 9.12 -4.01 17.99
C LEU A 140 7.89 -4.75 17.45
N GLU A 141 7.09 -5.37 18.32
CA GLU A 141 5.84 -6.04 17.96
C GLU A 141 4.83 -5.05 17.35
N THR A 142 4.74 -3.83 17.89
CA THR A 142 3.89 -2.78 17.30
C THR A 142 4.35 -2.41 15.90
N ALA A 143 5.66 -2.31 15.68
CA ALA A 143 6.22 -2.00 14.37
C ALA A 143 6.02 -3.16 13.36
N ILE A 144 6.24 -4.41 13.78
CA ILE A 144 5.96 -5.61 12.96
C ILE A 144 4.48 -5.65 12.57
N ASN A 145 3.58 -5.47 13.53
CA ASN A 145 2.14 -5.46 13.27
C ASN A 145 1.71 -4.32 12.33
N LYS A 146 2.34 -3.14 12.45
CA LYS A 146 2.09 -2.00 11.54
C LYS A 146 2.54 -2.32 10.12
N ALA A 147 3.72 -2.91 9.98
CA ALA A 147 4.25 -3.35 8.69
C ALA A 147 3.38 -4.44 8.05
N PHE A 148 2.94 -5.41 8.84
CA PHE A 148 2.05 -6.48 8.40
C PHE A 148 0.70 -5.94 7.92
N LYS A 149 0.04 -5.07 8.71
CA LYS A 149 -1.23 -4.43 8.30
C LYS A 149 -1.09 -3.62 7.01
N ASN A 150 0.03 -2.91 6.82
CA ASN A 150 0.26 -2.15 5.60
C ASN A 150 0.62 -3.04 4.41
N TYR A 151 1.28 -4.17 4.64
CA TYR A 151 1.50 -5.20 3.63
C TYR A 151 0.16 -5.76 3.14
N ASP A 152 -0.74 -6.15 4.05
CA ASP A 152 -2.10 -6.60 3.70
C ASP A 152 -2.91 -5.51 2.97
N LEU A 153 -2.68 -4.24 3.27
CA LEU A 153 -3.31 -3.11 2.58
C LEU A 153 -2.74 -2.84 1.17
N ILE A 154 -1.45 -3.15 0.93
CA ILE A 154 -0.73 -2.87 -0.33
C ILE A 154 -0.93 -4.01 -1.35
N THR A 155 -1.08 -5.24 -0.89
CA THR A 155 -1.34 -6.41 -1.74
C THR A 155 -2.51 -7.22 -1.17
N ASP A 156 -3.72 -6.76 -1.47
CA ASP A 156 -4.86 -7.65 -1.49
C ASP A 156 -4.88 -8.28 -2.89
N GLU A 157 -4.08 -9.35 -3.07
CA GLU A 157 -3.99 -10.09 -4.33
C GLU A 157 -5.38 -10.55 -4.78
N GLU A 158 -6.22 -10.99 -3.83
CA GLU A 158 -7.61 -11.40 -4.10
C GLU A 158 -8.48 -10.24 -4.61
N ASN A 159 -8.37 -9.05 -4.01
CA ASN A 159 -9.07 -7.87 -4.51
C ASN A 159 -8.52 -7.42 -5.88
N THR A 160 -7.20 -7.46 -6.07
CA THR A 160 -6.59 -7.12 -7.36
C THR A 160 -7.05 -8.09 -8.45
N ASP A 161 -7.07 -9.39 -8.16
CA ASP A 161 -7.52 -10.45 -9.06
C ASP A 161 -9.02 -10.33 -9.38
N PHE A 162 -9.85 -10.03 -8.37
CA PHE A 162 -11.27 -9.77 -8.59
C PHE A 162 -11.48 -8.59 -9.56
N TRP A 163 -10.74 -7.50 -9.38
CA TRP A 163 -10.83 -6.31 -10.25
C TRP A 163 -10.34 -6.57 -11.67
N ILE A 164 -9.23 -7.30 -11.84
CA ILE A 164 -8.71 -7.71 -13.14
C ILE A 164 -9.71 -8.62 -13.85
N SER A 165 -10.28 -9.60 -13.14
CA SER A 165 -11.26 -10.54 -13.68
C SER A 165 -12.55 -9.83 -14.10
N TYR A 166 -13.05 -8.90 -13.27
CA TYR A 166 -14.21 -8.07 -13.60
C TYR A 166 -13.95 -7.21 -14.84
N TYR A 167 -12.78 -6.56 -14.90
CA TYR A 167 -12.40 -5.73 -16.05
C TYR A 167 -12.32 -6.54 -17.34
N ASN A 168 -11.67 -7.71 -17.30
CA ASN A 168 -11.52 -8.58 -18.47
C ASN A 168 -12.87 -9.10 -18.96
N LEU A 169 -13.73 -9.59 -18.06
CA LEU A 169 -15.04 -10.10 -18.43
C LEU A 169 -15.95 -8.98 -18.98
N MET A 170 -15.92 -7.78 -18.39
CA MET A 170 -16.67 -6.63 -18.91
C MET A 170 -16.19 -6.23 -20.31
N LYS A 171 -14.87 -6.24 -20.56
CA LYS A 171 -14.28 -5.93 -21.87
C LYS A 171 -14.63 -6.99 -22.92
N GLU A 172 -14.70 -8.26 -22.52
CA GLU A 172 -15.10 -9.38 -23.37
C GLU A 172 -16.58 -9.28 -23.76
N LEU A 173 -17.48 -9.16 -22.77
CA LEU A 173 -18.92 -9.19 -23.00
C LEU A 173 -19.46 -7.87 -23.57
N TYR A 174 -18.87 -6.74 -23.21
CA TYR A 174 -19.38 -5.41 -23.51
C TYR A 174 -18.26 -4.43 -23.90
N PRO A 175 -17.57 -4.66 -25.04
CA PRO A 175 -16.38 -3.88 -25.44
C PRO A 175 -16.64 -2.38 -25.69
N TYR A 176 -17.90 -1.96 -25.77
CA TYR A 176 -18.32 -0.57 -25.89
C TYR A 176 -18.44 0.18 -24.55
N MET A 177 -18.34 -0.54 -23.43
CA MET A 177 -18.20 0.05 -22.09
C MET A 177 -16.75 0.43 -21.85
N ILE A 178 -16.54 1.63 -21.33
CA ILE A 178 -15.23 2.23 -21.07
C ILE A 178 -14.93 2.09 -19.58
N LEU A 179 -13.94 1.26 -19.27
CA LEU A 179 -13.37 1.07 -17.95
C LEU A 179 -11.89 1.45 -18.00
N LYS A 180 -11.35 1.96 -16.88
CA LYS A 180 -9.91 2.12 -16.74
C LYS A 180 -9.30 0.79 -16.34
N ASP A 181 -8.10 0.53 -16.83
CA ASP A 181 -7.26 -0.55 -16.30
C ASP A 181 -7.20 -0.45 -14.77
N PRO A 182 -7.53 -1.52 -14.04
CA PRO A 182 -7.63 -1.47 -12.60
C PRO A 182 -6.28 -1.23 -11.92
N GLY A 183 -5.16 -1.75 -12.46
CA GLY A 183 -3.89 -1.84 -11.73
C GLY A 183 -4.03 -2.53 -10.35
N PRO A 184 -3.00 -2.43 -9.49
CA PRO A 184 -3.07 -2.94 -8.12
C PRO A 184 -4.16 -2.24 -7.29
N LYS A 185 -4.92 -3.00 -6.50
CA LYS A 185 -6.00 -2.46 -5.65
C LYS A 185 -5.71 -2.64 -4.16
N PRO A 186 -5.80 -1.57 -3.35
CA PRO A 186 -5.74 -1.71 -1.90
C PRO A 186 -7.02 -2.35 -1.37
N SER A 187 -6.93 -2.99 -0.20
CA SER A 187 -8.11 -3.48 0.51
C SER A 187 -9.11 -2.34 0.76
N GLY A 188 -10.39 -2.61 0.58
CA GLY A 188 -11.45 -1.58 0.71
C GLY A 188 -11.85 -0.87 -0.60
N SER A 189 -11.19 -1.17 -1.72
CA SER A 189 -11.56 -0.61 -3.04
C SER A 189 -12.79 -1.32 -3.62
N TYR A 190 -13.98 -0.75 -3.39
CA TYR A 190 -15.26 -1.42 -3.68
C TYR A 190 -16.10 -0.82 -4.82
N PHE A 191 -15.63 0.26 -5.45
CA PHE A 191 -16.43 1.04 -6.40
C PHE A 191 -15.86 0.95 -7.80
N ILE A 192 -16.50 0.18 -8.68
CA ILE A 192 -16.07 0.04 -10.08
C ILE A 192 -16.66 1.17 -10.91
N TYR A 193 -15.78 1.83 -11.66
CA TYR A 193 -16.11 3.00 -12.48
C TYR A 193 -16.31 2.58 -13.93
N MET A 194 -17.43 3.00 -14.52
CA MET A 194 -17.79 2.68 -15.90
C MET A 194 -18.35 3.92 -16.60
N ARG A 195 -18.13 4.00 -17.92
CA ARG A 195 -18.78 4.98 -18.80
C ARG A 195 -19.12 4.32 -20.14
N LYS A 196 -19.94 4.98 -20.95
CA LYS A 196 -20.16 4.58 -22.35
C LYS A 196 -19.87 5.77 -23.27
N GLN A 197 -19.46 5.49 -24.51
CA GLN A 197 -19.27 6.53 -25.51
C GLN A 197 -20.57 7.35 -25.69
N GLY A 198 -20.46 8.67 -25.73
CA GLY A 198 -21.59 9.59 -25.79
C GLY A 198 -22.03 10.17 -24.44
N PHE A 199 -21.46 9.72 -23.32
CA PHE A 199 -21.68 10.33 -22.01
C PHE A 199 -21.01 11.71 -21.92
N PRO A 200 -21.66 12.72 -21.31
CA PRO A 200 -20.98 13.93 -20.84
C PRO A 200 -19.81 13.57 -19.92
N LYS A 201 -18.71 14.36 -19.96
CA LYS A 201 -17.48 14.07 -19.17
C LYS A 201 -17.75 13.94 -17.66
N THR A 202 -18.75 14.66 -17.17
CA THR A 202 -19.18 14.70 -15.77
C THR A 202 -19.96 13.45 -15.34
N VAL A 203 -20.69 12.81 -16.26
CA VAL A 203 -21.56 11.67 -15.97
C VAL A 203 -20.79 10.35 -15.98
N LYS A 204 -21.04 9.53 -14.95
CA LYS A 204 -20.34 8.26 -14.69
C LYS A 204 -21.28 7.24 -14.08
N ILE A 205 -20.99 5.96 -14.30
CA ILE A 205 -21.64 4.85 -13.60
C ILE A 205 -20.68 4.29 -12.55
N TYR A 206 -21.20 4.07 -11.35
CA TYR A 206 -20.51 3.51 -10.21
C TYR A 206 -21.20 2.23 -9.77
N HIS A 207 -20.51 1.10 -9.86
CA HIS A 207 -20.96 -0.13 -9.22
C HIS A 207 -20.36 -0.21 -7.82
N LYS A 208 -21.20 0.02 -6.80
CA LYS A 208 -20.85 0.00 -5.37
C LYS A 208 -21.13 -1.40 -4.82
N PHE A 209 -20.34 -2.38 -5.24
CA PHE A 209 -20.73 -3.79 -5.21
C PHE A 209 -21.07 -4.39 -3.82
N PRO A 210 -20.43 -4.01 -2.69
CA PRO A 210 -20.85 -4.52 -1.37
C PRO A 210 -22.20 -3.96 -0.92
N LYS A 211 -22.61 -2.82 -1.51
CA LYS A 211 -23.91 -2.21 -1.26
C LYS A 211 -25.00 -2.79 -2.15
N GLY A 212 -24.66 -3.51 -3.21
CA GLY A 212 -25.63 -4.03 -4.18
C GLY A 212 -26.31 -2.91 -4.95
N ILE A 213 -25.53 -1.90 -5.36
CA ILE A 213 -26.05 -0.68 -5.96
C ILE A 213 -25.21 -0.29 -7.17
N ILE A 214 -25.88 0.10 -8.25
CA ILE A 214 -25.27 0.80 -9.37
C ILE A 214 -25.89 2.20 -9.46
N ASP A 215 -25.04 3.23 -9.44
CA ASP A 215 -25.44 4.63 -9.54
C ASP A 215 -24.92 5.24 -10.85
N LEU A 216 -25.80 5.78 -11.68
CA LEU A 216 -25.44 6.76 -12.70
C LEU A 216 -25.45 8.15 -12.05
N GLU A 217 -24.28 8.70 -11.77
CA GLU A 217 -24.12 9.94 -11.01
C GLU A 217 -24.04 11.18 -11.91
N PHE A 218 -24.72 12.23 -11.46
CA PHE A 218 -24.64 13.61 -11.93
C PHE A 218 -23.94 14.47 -10.85
N PRO A 219 -22.60 14.64 -10.94
CA PRO A 219 -21.86 15.41 -9.94
C PRO A 219 -22.33 16.86 -9.87
N GLY A 220 -22.47 17.39 -8.65
CA GLY A 220 -22.89 18.77 -8.40
C GLY A 220 -24.42 18.97 -8.35
N MET A 221 -25.21 17.96 -8.74
CA MET A 221 -26.68 18.05 -8.78
C MET A 221 -27.36 17.63 -7.47
N GLY A 222 -26.62 17.39 -6.39
CA GLY A 222 -27.19 16.91 -5.12
C GLY A 222 -28.20 17.87 -4.47
N ASP A 223 -28.06 19.17 -4.68
CA ASP A 223 -29.02 20.18 -4.20
C ASP A 223 -30.11 20.50 -5.22
N SER A 224 -30.01 19.93 -6.43
CA SER A 224 -30.95 20.07 -7.54
C SER A 224 -31.63 18.74 -7.87
N LEU A 225 -31.90 17.90 -6.85
CA LEU A 225 -32.47 16.56 -7.02
C LEU A 225 -33.83 16.60 -7.74
N ASP A 226 -34.68 17.57 -7.39
CA ASP A 226 -36.01 17.73 -8.00
C ASP A 226 -35.94 17.98 -9.51
N ALA A 227 -34.92 18.70 -9.99
CA ALA A 227 -34.72 18.91 -11.42
C ALA A 227 -34.41 17.58 -12.14
N VAL A 228 -33.61 16.71 -11.52
CA VAL A 228 -33.30 15.38 -12.06
C VAL A 228 -34.55 14.50 -12.06
N ILE A 229 -35.33 14.52 -10.98
CA ILE A 229 -36.62 13.80 -10.89
C ILE A 229 -37.57 14.27 -11.98
N ASP A 230 -37.79 15.58 -12.11
CA ASP A 230 -38.74 16.14 -13.06
C ASP A 230 -38.39 15.81 -14.51
N SER A 231 -37.10 15.78 -14.84
CA SER A 231 -36.60 15.38 -16.15
C SER A 231 -36.87 13.92 -16.48
N PHE A 232 -36.65 12.99 -15.54
CA PHE A 232 -36.70 11.56 -15.85
C PHE A 232 -37.97 10.84 -15.40
N LYS A 233 -38.81 11.41 -14.52
CA LYS A 233 -39.94 10.70 -13.87
C LYS A 233 -40.90 9.99 -14.82
N LYS A 234 -41.06 10.46 -16.06
CA LYS A 234 -41.95 9.85 -17.06
C LYS A 234 -41.33 8.67 -17.80
N ALA A 235 -40.00 8.61 -17.87
CA ALA A 235 -39.24 7.61 -18.60
C ALA A 235 -38.45 6.66 -17.68
N LEU A 236 -38.45 6.92 -16.37
CA LEU A 236 -37.73 6.14 -15.38
C LEU A 236 -38.32 4.72 -15.28
N PRO A 237 -37.52 3.67 -15.53
CA PRO A 237 -37.93 2.29 -15.30
C PRO A 237 -38.36 2.07 -13.85
N SER A 238 -39.31 1.17 -13.63
CA SER A 238 -39.89 0.93 -12.29
C SER A 238 -38.90 0.39 -11.26
N ASN A 239 -37.76 -0.14 -11.69
CA ASN A 239 -36.69 -0.63 -10.83
C ASN A 239 -35.57 0.40 -10.59
N TYR A 240 -35.73 1.64 -11.05
CA TYR A 240 -34.74 2.71 -10.86
C TYR A 240 -35.28 3.80 -9.93
N ASP A 241 -34.39 4.34 -9.11
CA ASP A 241 -34.69 5.43 -8.18
C ASP A 241 -33.81 6.65 -8.45
N VAL A 242 -34.33 7.85 -8.21
CA VAL A 242 -33.51 9.06 -8.20
C VAL A 242 -33.19 9.43 -6.75
N VAL A 243 -31.90 9.43 -6.41
CA VAL A 243 -31.43 9.60 -5.02
C VAL A 243 -30.33 10.64 -4.91
N LYS A 244 -30.24 11.32 -3.76
CA LYS A 244 -29.12 12.19 -3.43
C LYS A 244 -27.94 11.36 -2.92
N THR A 245 -26.75 11.57 -3.49
CA THR A 245 -25.49 10.96 -3.07
C THR A 245 -24.46 12.04 -2.75
N ASN A 246 -24.43 12.50 -1.51
CA ASN A 246 -23.63 13.65 -1.07
C ASN A 246 -23.92 14.91 -1.92
N LYS A 247 -22.94 15.35 -2.73
CA LYS A 247 -23.02 16.50 -3.63
C LYS A 247 -23.56 16.16 -5.02
N SER A 248 -23.94 14.90 -5.25
CA SER A 248 -24.43 14.40 -6.54
C SER A 248 -25.89 13.99 -6.44
N ALA A 249 -26.58 13.98 -7.57
CA ALA A 249 -27.80 13.21 -7.77
C ALA A 249 -27.45 11.94 -8.54
N SER A 250 -28.12 10.83 -8.25
CA SER A 250 -27.89 9.54 -8.90
C SER A 250 -29.19 8.93 -9.39
N ILE A 251 -29.17 8.31 -10.56
CA ILE A 251 -30.15 7.29 -10.93
C ILE A 251 -29.58 5.95 -10.48
N ARG A 252 -30.27 5.32 -9.53
CA ARG A 252 -29.86 4.13 -8.81
C ARG A 252 -30.64 2.92 -9.29
N VAL A 253 -29.96 1.80 -9.43
CA VAL A 253 -30.56 0.47 -9.54
C VAL A 253 -29.96 -0.44 -8.46
N GLU A 254 -30.81 -1.22 -7.80
CA GLU A 254 -30.38 -2.28 -6.90
C GLU A 254 -29.97 -3.52 -7.69
N VAL A 255 -28.86 -4.14 -7.28
CA VAL A 255 -28.28 -5.33 -7.89
C VAL A 255 -27.80 -6.30 -6.81
N PRO A 256 -27.53 -7.57 -7.13
CA PRO A 256 -26.91 -8.49 -6.19
C PRO A 256 -25.66 -7.90 -5.53
N LYS A 257 -25.48 -8.16 -4.23
CA LYS A 257 -24.26 -7.76 -3.51
C LYS A 257 -23.13 -8.70 -3.89
N LEU A 258 -21.98 -8.15 -4.23
CA LEU A 258 -20.74 -8.90 -4.37
C LEU A 258 -19.89 -8.72 -3.13
N THR A 259 -19.05 -9.70 -2.82
CA THR A 259 -18.12 -9.62 -1.69
C THR A 259 -16.79 -10.22 -2.07
N LEU A 260 -15.71 -9.63 -1.55
CA LEU A 260 -14.37 -10.16 -1.72
C LEU A 260 -14.13 -11.41 -0.85
N SER A 261 -15.07 -11.78 0.02
CA SER A 261 -15.01 -13.03 0.79
C SER A 261 -15.30 -14.29 -0.05
N PHE A 262 -15.76 -14.11 -1.28
CA PHE A 262 -15.95 -15.20 -2.25
C PHE A 262 -15.05 -14.96 -3.46
N THR A 263 -14.68 -16.03 -4.14
CA THR A 263 -13.90 -15.90 -5.38
C THR A 263 -14.76 -15.30 -6.50
N PHE A 264 -14.11 -14.79 -7.54
CA PHE A 264 -14.83 -14.28 -8.72
C PHE A 264 -15.73 -15.35 -9.35
N ASP A 265 -15.24 -16.60 -9.43
CA ASP A 265 -15.98 -17.71 -10.03
C ASP A 265 -17.19 -18.12 -9.19
N ASP A 266 -17.10 -18.06 -7.86
CA ASP A 266 -18.20 -18.38 -6.94
C ASP A 266 -19.42 -17.46 -7.12
N GLN A 267 -19.21 -16.25 -7.67
CA GLN A 267 -20.26 -15.23 -7.84
C GLN A 267 -20.48 -14.83 -9.31
N ASN A 268 -20.05 -15.66 -10.26
CA ASN A 268 -20.05 -15.33 -11.69
C ASN A 268 -21.44 -14.93 -12.24
N ASN A 269 -22.51 -15.56 -11.74
CA ASN A 269 -23.88 -15.27 -12.17
C ASN A 269 -24.33 -13.87 -11.70
N GLU A 270 -24.09 -13.57 -10.43
CA GLU A 270 -24.36 -12.26 -9.81
C GLU A 270 -23.54 -11.16 -10.49
N ILE A 271 -22.27 -11.43 -10.80
CA ILE A 271 -21.38 -10.52 -11.53
C ILE A 271 -21.96 -10.19 -12.91
N LYS A 272 -22.36 -11.21 -13.67
CA LYS A 272 -22.96 -11.03 -15.01
C LYS A 272 -24.27 -10.26 -14.95
N GLU A 273 -25.11 -10.51 -13.94
CA GLU A 273 -26.34 -9.74 -13.75
C GLU A 273 -26.04 -8.27 -13.42
N CYS A 274 -25.08 -8.00 -12.52
CA CYS A 274 -24.65 -6.63 -12.22
C CYS A 274 -24.11 -5.91 -13.47
N MET A 275 -23.28 -6.58 -14.28
CA MET A 275 -22.75 -6.04 -15.54
C MET A 275 -23.87 -5.71 -16.53
N LYS A 276 -24.84 -6.61 -16.68
CA LYS A 276 -26.00 -6.42 -17.54
C LYS A 276 -26.82 -5.21 -17.09
N GLN A 277 -27.07 -5.05 -15.79
CA GLN A 277 -27.78 -3.88 -15.25
C GLN A 277 -27.01 -2.58 -15.46
N ALA A 278 -25.67 -2.58 -15.30
CA ALA A 278 -24.83 -1.41 -15.60
C ALA A 278 -24.98 -0.97 -17.07
N VAL A 279 -24.99 -1.93 -17.99
CA VAL A 279 -25.14 -1.70 -19.43
C VAL A 279 -26.55 -1.20 -19.75
N SER A 280 -27.60 -1.83 -19.20
CA SER A 280 -28.98 -1.40 -19.39
C SER A 280 -29.22 0.03 -18.90
N LEU A 281 -28.64 0.39 -17.74
CA LEU A 281 -28.70 1.76 -17.23
C LEU A 281 -27.98 2.75 -18.16
N ALA A 282 -26.82 2.37 -18.70
CA ALA A 282 -26.08 3.20 -19.65
C ALA A 282 -26.84 3.43 -20.96
N ASP A 283 -27.47 2.37 -21.48
CA ASP A 283 -28.23 2.39 -22.72
C ASP A 283 -29.50 3.20 -22.58
N TRP A 284 -30.25 2.97 -21.51
CA TRP A 284 -31.44 3.75 -21.18
C TRP A 284 -31.09 5.24 -21.08
N TYR A 285 -30.00 5.60 -20.41
CA TYR A 285 -29.58 7.00 -20.32
C TYR A 285 -29.30 7.61 -21.69
N LEU A 286 -28.59 6.90 -22.58
CA LEU A 286 -28.29 7.38 -23.94
C LEU A 286 -29.51 7.44 -24.87
N GLN A 287 -30.52 6.63 -24.63
CA GLN A 287 -31.78 6.65 -25.37
C GLN A 287 -32.66 7.85 -25.00
N ASN A 288 -32.50 8.40 -23.79
CA ASN A 288 -33.28 9.51 -23.25
C ASN A 288 -32.46 10.82 -23.22
N LYS A 289 -31.68 11.10 -24.28
CA LYS A 289 -30.78 12.28 -24.34
C LYS A 289 -31.52 13.60 -24.26
N GLU A 290 -32.71 13.66 -24.82
CA GLU A 290 -33.61 14.81 -24.82
C GLU A 290 -34.07 15.21 -23.40
N LEU A 291 -34.03 14.28 -22.43
CA LEU A 291 -34.41 14.54 -21.04
C LEU A 291 -33.28 15.15 -20.21
N GLN A 292 -32.06 15.23 -20.77
CA GLN A 292 -30.83 15.61 -20.08
C GLN A 292 -30.56 17.13 -20.07
N THR A 293 -31.59 17.96 -20.24
CA THR A 293 -31.45 19.42 -20.45
C THR A 293 -30.85 20.19 -19.28
N PHE A 294 -30.77 19.57 -18.10
CA PHE A 294 -30.18 20.14 -16.88
C PHE A 294 -28.68 19.88 -16.74
N ILE A 295 -28.09 19.06 -17.63
CA ILE A 295 -26.66 18.73 -17.60
C ILE A 295 -25.90 19.81 -18.38
N VAL A 296 -25.29 20.76 -17.66
CA VAL A 296 -24.41 21.80 -18.22
C VAL A 296 -22.98 21.29 -18.34
#